data_AF-A0A6J4PPW9-F1
#
_entry.id   AF-A0A6J4PPW9-F1
#
_cell.length_a   1.000
_cell.length_b   1.000
_cell.length_c   1.000
_cell.angle_alpha   90.00
_cell.angle_beta   90.00
_cell.angle_gamma   90.00
#
_symmetry.space_group_name_H-M   'P 1'
#
loop_
_entity.id
_entity.type
_entity.pdbx_description
1 polymer ?
#
loop_
_entity_poly.entity_id
_entity_poly.type
_entity_poly.pdbx_seq_one_letter_code
_entity_poly.pdbx_strand_id
1 'polypeptide(L)'
;MRAPHVVVSPEERGSSIQTAEHYAQYKVCDPSGRRIGRTQRVFANGRGEPEYIRVKMGLFGLKTVLLPVQSVAVDEERRALVLQ
;
A
#
# COMPACT_ATOMS: atom_id res chain seq x y z
N MET A 1 13.61 28.21 -17.03
CA MET A 1 12.85 27.23 -17.85
C MET A 1 12.00 26.40 -16.89
N ARG A 2 10.67 26.46 -17.03
CA ARG A 2 9.70 25.85 -16.10
C ARG A 2 9.25 24.51 -16.68
N ALA A 3 9.50 23.42 -15.97
CA ALA A 3 9.06 22.08 -16.40
C ALA A 3 7.52 22.00 -16.38
N PRO A 4 6.89 21.38 -17.39
CA PRO A 4 5.44 21.32 -17.48
C PRO A 4 4.90 20.39 -16.39
N HIS A 5 3.93 20.89 -15.63
CA HIS A 5 3.14 20.10 -14.71
C HIS A 5 2.24 19.18 -15.54
N VAL A 6 2.59 17.90 -15.67
CA VAL A 6 1.69 16.90 -16.24
C VAL A 6 0.54 16.72 -15.25
N VAL A 7 -0.58 17.33 -15.59
CA VAL A 7 -1.88 17.04 -14.97
C VAL A 7 -2.19 15.59 -15.29
N VAL A 8 -2.14 14.74 -14.27
CA VAL A 8 -2.56 13.34 -14.40
C VAL A 8 -4.08 13.34 -14.51
N SER A 9 -4.58 13.10 -15.71
CA SER A 9 -6.02 12.98 -16.01
C SER A 9 -6.66 11.83 -15.21
N PRO A 10 -7.91 11.99 -14.73
CA PRO A 10 -8.53 11.05 -13.81
C PRO A 10 -9.27 9.92 -14.54
N GLU A 11 -8.62 9.24 -15.48
CA GLU A 11 -9.27 8.31 -16.40
C GLU A 11 -8.73 6.87 -16.26
N GLU A 12 -8.50 6.39 -15.03
CA GLU A 12 -8.35 4.95 -14.71
C GLU A 12 -8.98 4.60 -13.34
N ARG A 13 -10.20 5.10 -13.08
CA ARG A 13 -10.91 4.94 -11.79
C ARG A 13 -11.47 3.53 -11.50
N GLY A 14 -11.38 2.57 -12.42
CA GLY A 14 -12.02 1.26 -12.25
C GLY A 14 -11.19 0.20 -11.51
N SER A 15 -9.91 0.08 -11.85
CA SER A 15 -9.07 -1.06 -11.40
C SER A 15 -8.34 -0.78 -10.08
N SER A 16 -7.72 0.40 -9.96
CA SER A 16 -6.93 0.76 -8.77
C SER A 16 -7.76 0.96 -7.50
N ILE A 17 -9.03 1.36 -7.63
CA ILE A 17 -9.92 1.51 -6.47
C ILE A 17 -10.18 0.15 -5.85
N GLN A 18 -10.55 -0.86 -6.63
CA GLN A 18 -10.85 -2.21 -6.12
C GLN A 18 -9.66 -2.81 -5.35
N THR A 19 -8.44 -2.69 -5.86
CA THR A 19 -7.23 -3.18 -5.17
C THR A 19 -6.93 -2.38 -3.90
N ALA A 20 -7.15 -1.07 -3.92
CA ALA A 20 -6.94 -0.22 -2.75
C ALA A 20 -7.92 -0.54 -1.61
N GLU A 21 -9.17 -0.89 -1.92
CA GLU A 21 -10.16 -1.27 -0.92
C GLU A 21 -9.89 -2.69 -0.39
N HIS A 22 -9.48 -3.61 -1.27
CA HIS A 22 -9.29 -5.02 -0.93
C HIS A 22 -8.25 -5.24 0.18
N TYR A 23 -7.15 -4.48 0.15
CA TYR A 23 -6.07 -4.61 1.14
C TYR A 23 -6.15 -3.57 2.28
N ALA A 24 -7.18 -2.72 2.30
CA ALA A 24 -7.37 -1.77 3.39
C ALA A 24 -7.53 -2.53 4.73
N GLN A 25 -6.92 -1.99 5.79
CA GLN A 25 -6.92 -2.57 7.14
C GLN A 25 -6.20 -3.92 7.32
N TYR A 26 -5.55 -4.46 6.29
CA TYR A 26 -4.67 -5.64 6.47
C TYR A 26 -3.62 -5.35 7.54
N LYS A 27 -3.32 -6.34 8.38
CA LYS A 27 -2.27 -6.23 9.38
C LYS A 27 -0.92 -6.23 8.67
N VAL A 28 0.01 -5.39 9.09
CA VAL A 28 1.39 -5.48 8.61
C VAL A 28 2.23 -6.05 9.75
N CYS A 29 2.97 -7.11 9.46
CA CYS A 29 3.79 -7.86 10.40
C CYS A 29 5.27 -7.83 9.97
N ASP A 30 6.17 -7.83 10.94
CA ASP A 30 7.58 -8.11 10.70
C ASP A 30 7.80 -9.62 10.44
N PRO A 31 9.00 -10.05 9.98
CA PRO A 31 9.27 -11.46 9.68
C PRO A 31 9.10 -12.41 10.88
N SER A 32 9.12 -11.90 12.12
CA SER A 32 8.86 -12.69 13.33
C SER A 32 7.37 -12.90 13.61
N GLY A 33 6.49 -12.34 12.77
CA GLY A 33 5.04 -12.38 12.91
C GLY A 33 4.48 -11.29 13.84
N ARG A 34 5.32 -10.38 14.37
CA ARG A 34 4.85 -9.30 15.24
C ARG A 34 4.23 -8.19 14.40
N ARG A 35 3.02 -7.77 14.79
CA ARG A 35 2.32 -6.66 14.13
C ARG A 35 3.05 -5.35 14.35
N ILE A 36 3.36 -4.67 13.24
CA ILE A 36 4.03 -3.35 13.23
C ILE A 36 3.10 -2.23 12.75
N GLY A 37 2.01 -2.57 12.04
CA GLY A 37 1.10 -1.57 11.51
C GLY A 37 -0.18 -2.13 10.89
N ARG A 38 -0.81 -1.27 10.07
CA ARG A 38 -1.94 -1.62 9.22
C ARG A 38 -1.87 -0.90 7.88
N THR A 39 -2.31 -1.59 6.83
CA THR A 39 -2.44 -1.03 5.49
C THR A 39 -3.56 0.00 5.45
N GLN A 40 -3.27 1.15 4.85
CA GLN A 40 -4.29 2.16 4.52
C GLN A 40 -4.71 2.10 3.06
N ARG A 41 -3.74 2.00 2.15
CA ARG A 41 -3.99 2.12 0.71
C ARG A 41 -2.84 1.50 -0.09
N VAL A 42 -3.17 0.93 -1.24
CA VAL A 42 -2.21 0.52 -2.28
C VAL A 42 -2.16 1.60 -3.37
N PHE A 43 -0.96 1.94 -3.82
CA PHE A 43 -0.67 2.87 -4.90
C PHE A 43 -0.19 2.07 -6.11
N ALA A 44 -0.71 2.41 -7.27
CA ALA A 44 -0.30 1.83 -8.53
C ALA A 44 0.65 2.78 -9.28
N ASN A 45 1.51 2.22 -10.12
CA ASN A 45 2.39 2.95 -11.04
C ASN A 45 1.59 3.48 -12.25
N GLY A 46 2.26 4.15 -13.18
CA GLY A 46 1.64 4.69 -14.41
C GLY A 46 1.11 3.64 -15.39
N ARG A 47 1.29 2.34 -15.12
CA ARG A 47 0.74 1.21 -15.89
C ARG A 47 -0.44 0.54 -15.17
N GLY A 48 -0.86 1.07 -14.02
CA GLY A 48 -1.92 0.49 -13.20
C GLY A 48 -1.50 -0.70 -12.33
N GLU A 49 -0.20 -1.02 -12.27
CA GLU A 49 0.32 -2.12 -11.45
C GLU A 49 0.61 -1.64 -10.02
N PRO A 50 0.31 -2.42 -8.97
CA PRO A 50 0.58 -2.01 -7.60
C PRO A 50 2.10 -1.86 -7.37
N GLU A 51 2.52 -0.74 -6.79
CA GLU A 51 3.93 -0.39 -6.60
C GLU A 51 4.26 -0.16 -5.12
N TYR A 52 3.41 0.59 -4.42
CA TYR A 52 3.63 0.94 -3.01
C TYR A 52 2.39 0.73 -2.15
N ILE A 53 2.62 0.46 -0.88
CA ILE A 53 1.60 0.30 0.15
C ILE A 53 1.85 1.34 1.23
N ARG A 54 0.83 2.16 1.52
CA ARG A 54 0.87 3.07 2.66
C ARG A 54 0.45 2.33 3.91
N VAL A 55 1.33 2.34 4.91
CA VAL A 55 1.15 1.67 6.19
C VAL A 55 1.16 2.70 7.31
N LYS A 56 0.14 2.63 8.17
CA LYS A 56 0.17 3.32 9.47
C LYS A 56 0.85 2.42 10.49
N MET A 57 1.94 2.92 11.06
CA MET A 57 2.83 2.20 11.97
C MET A 57 2.55 2.57 13.44
N GLY A 58 2.81 1.61 14.33
CA GLY A 58 2.73 1.79 15.78
C GLY A 58 1.29 1.87 16.32
N LEU A 59 1.18 1.85 17.65
CA LEU A 59 -0.09 1.73 18.37
C LEU A 59 -1.06 2.90 18.12
N PHE A 60 -0.52 4.10 17.93
CA PHE A 60 -1.31 5.33 17.69
C PHE A 60 -1.41 5.72 16.20
N GLY A 61 -0.72 5.00 15.30
CA GLY A 61 -0.78 5.30 13.86
C GLY A 61 -0.25 6.68 13.45
N LEU A 62 0.61 7.29 14.26
CA LEU A 62 1.18 8.62 14.04
C LEU A 62 2.27 8.61 12.95
N LYS A 63 2.93 7.47 12.76
CA LYS A 63 3.95 7.30 11.71
C LYS A 63 3.32 6.61 10.51
N THR A 64 3.63 7.13 9.33
CA THR A 64 3.20 6.55 8.05
C THR A 64 4.42 6.25 7.20
N VAL A 65 4.46 5.06 6.60
CA VAL A 65 5.57 4.60 5.75
C VAL A 65 4.99 4.09 4.44
N LEU A 66 5.76 4.24 3.34
CA LEU A 66 5.50 3.57 2.07
C LEU A 66 6.39 2.34 1.97
N LEU A 67 5.78 1.19 1.73
CA LEU A 67 6.47 -0.07 1.51
C LEU A 67 6.33 -0.46 0.03
N PRO A 68 7.41 -0.85 -0.66
CA PRO A 68 7.30 -1.48 -1.97
C PRO A 68 6.50 -2.79 -1.84
N VAL A 69 5.63 -3.07 -2.81
CA VAL A 69 4.86 -4.32 -2.80
C VAL A 69 5.75 -5.57 -2.87
N GLN A 70 6.96 -5.43 -3.44
CA GLN A 70 7.93 -6.52 -3.55
C GLN A 70 8.59 -6.86 -2.21
N SER A 71 8.47 -5.98 -1.20
CA SER A 71 9.04 -6.19 0.14
C SER A 71 8.07 -6.90 1.09
N VAL A 72 6.89 -7.32 0.60
CA VAL A 72 5.88 -7.97 1.41
C VAL A 72 5.31 -9.22 0.75
N ALA A 73 5.08 -10.25 1.54
CA ALA A 73 4.24 -11.38 1.17
C ALA A 73 2.80 -11.17 1.67
N VAL A 74 1.82 -11.60 0.88
CA VAL A 74 0.40 -11.56 1.26
C VAL A 74 0.00 -12.88 1.89
N ASP A 75 -0.57 -12.82 3.08
CA ASP A 75 -1.28 -13.92 3.75
C ASP A 75 -2.77 -13.58 3.72
N GLU A 76 -3.48 -14.10 2.72
CA GLU A 76 -4.90 -13.82 2.51
C GLU A 76 -5.78 -14.44 3.60
N GLU A 77 -5.43 -15.63 4.11
CA GLU A 77 -6.19 -16.28 5.19
C GLU A 77 -6.19 -15.43 6.46
N ARG A 78 -5.04 -14.83 6.79
CA ARG A 78 -4.89 -14.01 8.00
C ARG A 78 -5.19 -12.53 7.77
N ARG A 79 -5.48 -12.13 6.53
CA ARG A 79 -5.56 -10.73 6.10
C ARG A 79 -4.36 -9.92 6.58
N ALA A 80 -3.17 -10.44 6.28
CA ALA A 80 -1.89 -9.89 6.73
C ALA A 80 -0.90 -9.71 5.58
N LEU A 81 -0.04 -8.71 5.72
CA LEU A 81 1.15 -8.49 4.91
C LEU A 81 2.37 -8.73 5.79
N VAL A 82 3.25 -9.63 5.36
CA VAL A 82 4.46 -9.99 6.10
C VAL A 82 5.66 -9.41 5.37
N LEU A 83 6.45 -8.59 6.05
CA LEU A 83 7.71 -8.11 5.49
C LEU A 83 8.64 -9.29 5.16
N GLN A 84 9.32 -9.22 4.02
CA GLN A 84 10.34 -10.19 3.61
C GLN A 84 11.76 -9.69 3.86
#